data_AF-S7J924-F1
#
_entry.id   AF-S7J924-F1
#
_cell.length_a   1.000
_cell.length_b   1.000
_cell.length_c   1.000
_cell.angle_alpha   90.00
_cell.angle_beta   90.00
_cell.angle_gamma   90.00
#
_symmetry.space_group_name_H-M   'P 1'
#
loop_
_entity.id
_entity.type
_entity.pdbx_description
1 polymer ?
#
loop_
_entity_poly.entity_id
_entity_poly.type
_entity_poly.pdbx_seq_one_letter_code
_entity_poly.pdbx_strand_id
1 'polypeptide(L)'
;MYMKKSMLVAASFCAMLAAVSVGGCGSNNTSGSGNNQPKQEQKASEAQEYYNKFVSIQMGISYDEAKTIMGSDGQQTQSSDTGNLKSASYKWDGPKGINVSLHFQNGVLKSKQIMGTTSKAPKGKEVTMDKFNQIQTGMSYDDVKGILGFDGCLSSETKLFNSDQKIFHWHNPKGGFLQISFKDGAVDSKMQSNLK
;
A
#
# COMPACT_ATOMS: atom_id res chain seq x y z
N MET A 1 1.77 -34.30 24.56
CA MET A 1 0.72 -33.28 24.73
C MET A 1 1.41 -31.93 24.86
N TYR A 2 1.52 -31.17 23.76
CA TYR A 2 2.25 -29.89 23.71
C TYR A 2 1.23 -28.75 23.69
N MET A 3 1.17 -27.96 24.77
CA MET A 3 0.36 -26.74 24.85
C MET A 3 1.10 -25.59 24.16
N LYS A 4 0.53 -25.03 23.09
CA LYS A 4 0.96 -23.75 22.53
C LYS A 4 0.35 -22.62 23.37
N LYS A 5 1.21 -21.81 23.99
CA LYS A 5 0.81 -20.57 24.65
C LYS A 5 0.43 -19.54 23.58
N SER A 6 -0.85 -19.16 23.53
CA SER A 6 -1.35 -18.08 22.69
C SER A 6 -0.92 -16.74 23.31
N MET A 7 -0.02 -16.02 22.63
CA MET A 7 0.28 -14.62 22.95
C MET A 7 -0.84 -13.74 22.40
N LEU A 8 -1.58 -13.13 23.31
CA LEU A 8 -2.55 -12.07 23.03
C LEU A 8 -1.76 -10.77 22.83
N VAL A 9 -1.76 -10.21 21.63
CA VAL A 9 -1.30 -8.82 21.41
C VAL A 9 -2.53 -7.93 21.44
N ALA A 10 -2.72 -7.22 22.54
CA ALA A 10 -3.75 -6.21 22.69
C ALA A 10 -3.37 -4.98 21.85
N ALA A 11 -4.14 -4.73 20.79
CA ALA A 11 -4.06 -3.48 20.05
C ALA A 11 -4.71 -2.37 20.90
N SER A 12 -3.87 -1.56 21.54
CA SER A 12 -4.30 -0.37 22.28
C SER A 12 -4.69 0.73 21.28
N PHE A 13 -5.99 0.99 21.13
CA PHE A 13 -6.52 2.19 20.51
C PHE A 13 -6.40 3.36 21.50
N CYS A 14 -5.36 4.17 21.35
CA CYS A 14 -5.26 5.46 22.04
C CYS A 14 -6.12 6.50 21.29
N ALA A 15 -7.38 6.65 21.71
CA ALA A 15 -8.18 7.81 21.39
C ALA A 15 -7.81 8.95 22.36
N MET A 16 -7.03 9.93 21.90
CA MET A 16 -6.86 11.19 22.63
C MET A 16 -7.86 12.22 22.10
N LEU A 17 -8.92 12.43 22.88
CA LEU A 17 -9.70 13.66 22.89
C LEU A 17 -8.84 14.78 23.51
N ALA A 18 -8.63 15.87 22.78
CA ALA A 18 -8.20 17.14 23.35
C ALA A 18 -9.29 18.17 23.09
N ALA A 19 -10.09 18.41 24.13
CA ALA A 19 -10.93 19.60 24.23
C ALA A 19 -10.03 20.81 24.53
N VAL A 20 -10.16 21.89 23.78
CA VAL A 20 -9.61 23.19 24.17
C VAL A 20 -10.76 24.18 24.25
N SER A 21 -11.14 24.49 25.49
CA SER A 21 -12.07 25.56 25.84
C SER A 21 -11.46 26.92 25.54
N VAL A 22 -12.14 27.73 24.73
CA VAL A 22 -11.78 29.15 24.52
C VAL A 22 -12.59 29.99 25.50
N GLY A 23 -11.90 30.71 26.38
CA GLY A 23 -12.51 31.69 27.28
C GLY A 23 -11.49 32.67 27.83
N GLY A 24 -11.59 33.94 27.38
CA GLY A 24 -11.36 35.09 28.26
C GLY A 24 -10.05 35.89 28.12
N CYS A 25 -10.12 36.96 27.32
CA CYS A 25 -9.66 38.34 27.55
C CYS A 25 -8.23 38.68 28.07
N GLY A 26 -7.55 39.53 27.29
CA GLY A 26 -6.46 40.40 27.77
C GLY A 26 -5.81 41.21 26.63
N SER A 27 -6.20 42.49 26.49
CA SER A 27 -5.60 43.46 25.56
C SER A 27 -4.19 43.88 25.98
N ASN A 28 -3.24 43.97 25.02
CA ASN A 28 -2.39 45.14 24.81
C ASN A 28 -1.47 44.99 23.58
N ASN A 29 -1.39 46.07 22.80
CA ASN A 29 -0.64 46.22 21.55
C ASN A 29 0.87 46.02 21.73
N THR A 30 1.51 45.28 20.82
CA THR A 30 2.84 45.62 20.26
C THR A 30 2.99 44.93 18.90
N SER A 31 3.24 45.74 17.88
CA SER A 31 3.48 45.32 16.50
C SER A 31 4.78 44.52 16.38
N GLY A 32 4.67 43.28 15.92
CA GLY A 32 5.80 42.44 15.53
C GLY A 32 5.39 41.62 14.31
N SER A 33 5.97 41.97 13.15
CA SER A 33 5.85 41.22 11.90
C SER A 33 6.33 39.78 12.12
N GLY A 34 5.41 38.83 11.94
CA GLY A 34 5.68 37.40 12.08
C GLY A 34 4.53 36.62 11.46
N ASN A 35 4.66 36.30 10.17
CA ASN A 35 3.79 35.34 9.50
C ASN A 35 3.98 33.95 10.14
N ASN A 36 3.20 33.67 11.18
CA ASN A 36 2.99 32.30 11.67
C ASN A 36 1.71 31.77 11.08
N GLN A 37 1.81 31.28 9.84
CA GLN A 37 0.79 30.42 9.25
C GLN A 37 0.83 29.05 9.95
N PRO A 38 -0.31 28.47 10.36
CA PRO A 38 -0.33 27.10 10.87
C PRO A 38 0.19 26.15 9.78
N LYS A 39 1.09 25.23 10.16
CA LYS A 39 1.51 24.11 9.31
C LYS A 39 0.28 23.24 9.04
N GLN A 40 -0.39 23.52 7.93
CA GLN A 40 -1.55 22.79 7.47
C GLN A 40 -1.09 21.35 7.18
N GLU A 41 -1.52 20.42 8.02
CA GLU A 41 -1.31 18.99 7.80
C GLU A 41 -2.05 18.63 6.52
N GLN A 42 -1.31 18.43 5.43
CA GLN A 42 -1.88 18.28 4.11
C GLN A 42 -2.60 16.93 4.03
N LYS A 43 -3.95 16.97 4.09
CA LYS A 43 -4.81 15.80 3.93
C LYS A 43 -4.40 15.04 2.67
N ALA A 44 -4.17 13.73 2.80
CA ALA A 44 -3.83 12.87 1.69
C ALA A 44 -4.89 12.99 0.59
N SER A 45 -4.46 12.99 -0.68
CA SER A 45 -5.41 12.96 -1.80
C SER A 45 -6.25 11.67 -1.73
N GLU A 46 -7.48 11.70 -2.24
CA GLU A 46 -8.36 10.51 -2.25
C GLU A 46 -7.70 9.28 -2.89
N ALA A 47 -6.89 9.48 -3.94
CA ALA A 47 -6.12 8.41 -4.57
C ALA A 47 -5.07 7.79 -3.62
N GLN A 48 -4.42 8.62 -2.81
CA GLN A 48 -3.46 8.16 -1.80
C GLN A 48 -4.18 7.44 -0.64
N GLU A 49 -5.35 7.93 -0.22
CA GLU A 49 -6.16 7.24 0.78
C GLU A 49 -6.56 5.83 0.29
N TYR A 50 -6.97 5.72 -0.97
CA TYR A 50 -7.32 4.44 -1.58
C TYR A 50 -6.14 3.47 -1.64
N TYR A 51 -4.96 3.97 -1.99
CA TYR A 51 -3.72 3.21 -1.94
C TYR A 51 -3.39 2.74 -0.51
N ASN A 52 -3.55 3.61 0.49
CA ASN A 52 -3.29 3.27 1.89
C ASN A 52 -4.24 2.17 2.38
N LYS A 53 -5.53 2.21 2.00
CA LYS A 53 -6.49 1.12 2.26
C LYS A 53 -6.00 -0.19 1.65
N PHE A 54 -5.60 -0.18 0.37
CA PHE A 54 -5.05 -1.36 -0.30
C PHE A 54 -3.82 -1.95 0.40
N VAL A 55 -2.87 -1.12 0.81
CA VAL A 55 -1.66 -1.58 1.51
C VAL A 55 -2.01 -2.16 2.90
N SER A 56 -3.01 -1.61 3.57
CA SER A 56 -3.45 -2.06 4.90
C SER A 56 -4.10 -3.44 4.90
N ILE A 57 -4.65 -3.88 3.76
CA ILE A 57 -5.23 -5.22 3.59
C ILE A 57 -4.15 -6.29 3.78
N GLN A 58 -4.27 -7.07 4.85
CA GLN A 58 -3.37 -8.19 5.13
C GLN A 58 -3.81 -9.45 4.38
N MET A 59 -2.85 -10.28 3.99
CA MET A 59 -3.14 -11.59 3.38
C MET A 59 -3.82 -12.50 4.40
N GLY A 60 -4.77 -13.32 3.94
CA GLY A 60 -5.50 -14.27 4.78
C GLY A 60 -6.74 -13.72 5.51
N ILE A 61 -7.01 -12.41 5.43
CA ILE A 61 -8.26 -11.86 5.99
C ILE A 61 -9.49 -12.34 5.21
N SER A 62 -10.65 -12.25 5.86
CA SER A 62 -11.96 -12.49 5.25
C SER A 62 -12.42 -11.34 4.34
N TYR A 63 -13.46 -11.59 3.54
CA TYR A 63 -14.11 -10.53 2.76
C TYR A 63 -14.71 -9.43 3.65
N ASP A 64 -15.29 -9.79 4.80
CA ASP A 64 -15.90 -8.82 5.71
C ASP A 64 -14.87 -7.88 6.35
N GLU A 65 -13.68 -8.37 6.66
CA GLU A 65 -12.56 -7.54 7.09
C GLU A 65 -12.06 -6.65 5.94
N ALA A 66 -11.93 -7.21 4.73
CA ALA A 66 -11.49 -6.46 3.55
C ALA A 66 -12.44 -5.30 3.20
N LYS A 67 -13.76 -5.54 3.17
CA LYS A 67 -14.74 -4.49 2.88
C LYS A 67 -14.79 -3.42 3.98
N THR A 68 -14.50 -3.79 5.24
CA THR A 68 -14.39 -2.83 6.35
C THR A 68 -13.20 -1.90 6.12
N ILE A 69 -12.06 -2.43 5.69
CA ILE A 69 -10.86 -1.63 5.35
C ILE A 69 -11.15 -0.73 4.13
N MET A 70 -11.81 -1.25 3.11
CA MET A 70 -12.15 -0.49 1.90
C MET A 70 -13.22 0.58 2.17
N GLY A 71 -14.11 0.33 3.14
CA GLY A 71 -15.21 1.21 3.53
C GLY A 71 -16.49 1.01 2.72
N SER A 72 -16.57 -0.03 1.89
CA SER A 72 -17.75 -0.36 1.09
C SER A 72 -17.71 -1.82 0.64
N ASP A 73 -18.87 -2.36 0.25
CA ASP A 73 -18.91 -3.63 -0.48
C ASP A 73 -18.17 -3.52 -1.82
N GLY A 74 -17.52 -4.62 -2.20
CA GLY A 74 -16.89 -4.78 -3.51
C GLY A 74 -17.87 -5.41 -4.50
N GLN A 75 -17.68 -5.10 -5.78
CA GLN A 75 -18.44 -5.74 -6.85
C GLN A 75 -17.86 -7.13 -7.12
N GLN A 76 -18.66 -8.20 -6.96
CA GLN A 76 -18.22 -9.55 -7.27
C GLN A 76 -18.06 -9.70 -8.79
N THR A 77 -16.85 -10.04 -9.24
CA THR A 77 -16.52 -10.21 -10.65
C THR A 77 -16.46 -11.67 -11.07
N GLN A 78 -16.23 -12.57 -10.12
CA GLN A 78 -16.15 -14.01 -10.37
C GLN A 78 -16.51 -14.79 -9.11
N SER A 79 -17.12 -15.96 -9.29
CA SER A 79 -17.27 -16.96 -8.24
C SER A 79 -17.21 -18.37 -8.81
N SER A 80 -16.66 -19.31 -8.06
CA SER A 80 -16.77 -20.74 -8.33
C SER A 80 -16.88 -21.54 -7.04
N ASP A 81 -17.62 -22.64 -7.11
CA ASP A 81 -17.77 -23.63 -6.05
C ASP A 81 -17.67 -25.01 -6.71
N THR A 82 -16.46 -25.56 -6.73
CA THR A 82 -16.16 -26.84 -7.40
C THR A 82 -15.37 -27.74 -6.48
N GLY A 83 -15.97 -28.87 -6.08
CA GLY A 83 -15.35 -29.82 -5.14
C GLY A 83 -15.06 -29.16 -3.80
N ASN A 84 -13.80 -29.17 -3.38
CA ASN A 84 -13.35 -28.57 -2.11
C ASN A 84 -12.81 -27.14 -2.26
N LEU A 85 -13.00 -26.53 -3.44
CA LEU A 85 -12.47 -25.22 -3.77
C LEU A 85 -13.60 -24.21 -3.94
N LYS A 86 -13.70 -23.28 -3.00
CA LYS A 86 -14.54 -22.09 -3.11
C LYS A 86 -13.68 -20.91 -3.46
N SER A 87 -14.04 -20.19 -4.51
CA SER A 87 -13.30 -19.02 -4.97
C SER A 87 -14.25 -17.87 -5.28
N ALA A 88 -13.83 -16.65 -4.94
CA ALA A 88 -14.56 -15.44 -5.28
C ALA A 88 -13.57 -14.29 -5.52
N SER A 89 -13.87 -13.47 -6.53
CA SER A 89 -13.10 -12.25 -6.83
C SER A 89 -14.01 -11.03 -6.68
N TYR A 90 -13.48 -9.98 -6.07
CA TYR A 90 -14.18 -8.72 -5.85
C TYR A 90 -13.35 -7.55 -6.33
N LYS A 91 -14.04 -6.52 -6.80
CA LYS A 91 -13.46 -5.33 -7.40
C LYS A 91 -14.03 -4.07 -6.75
N TRP A 92 -13.16 -3.12 -6.42
CA TRP A 92 -13.55 -1.77 -6.03
C TRP A 92 -12.97 -0.76 -7.03
N ASP A 93 -13.85 0.08 -7.57
CA ASP A 93 -13.44 1.21 -8.41
C ASP A 93 -13.19 2.44 -7.51
N GLY A 94 -12.01 3.01 -7.66
CA GLY A 94 -11.55 4.19 -6.94
C GLY A 94 -11.49 5.44 -7.84
N PRO A 95 -11.11 6.59 -7.28
CA PRO A 95 -10.98 7.82 -8.04
C PRO A 95 -9.89 7.70 -9.12
N LYS A 96 -10.02 8.49 -10.20
CA LYS A 96 -9.00 8.63 -11.25
C LYS A 96 -8.59 7.32 -11.92
N GLY A 97 -9.52 6.37 -12.05
CA GLY A 97 -9.27 5.09 -12.72
C GLY A 97 -8.49 4.09 -11.87
N ILE A 98 -8.36 4.33 -10.56
CA ILE A 98 -7.84 3.33 -9.63
C ILE A 98 -8.80 2.15 -9.56
N ASN A 99 -8.25 0.94 -9.54
CA ASN A 99 -9.02 -0.26 -9.33
C ASN A 99 -8.31 -1.19 -8.35
N VAL A 100 -9.01 -1.67 -7.32
CA VAL A 100 -8.52 -2.71 -6.42
C VAL A 100 -9.28 -4.00 -6.70
N SER A 101 -8.54 -5.08 -6.92
CA SER A 101 -9.10 -6.41 -7.11
C SER A 101 -8.56 -7.36 -6.04
N LEU A 102 -9.45 -8.10 -5.39
CA LEU A 102 -9.14 -9.07 -4.35
C LEU A 102 -9.67 -10.44 -4.75
N HIS A 103 -8.86 -11.48 -4.55
CA HIS A 103 -9.21 -12.86 -4.82
C HIS A 103 -9.16 -13.70 -3.53
N PHE A 104 -10.26 -14.36 -3.24
CA PHE A 104 -10.46 -15.17 -2.06
C PHE A 104 -10.54 -16.64 -2.46
N GLN A 105 -9.97 -17.48 -1.62
CA GLN A 105 -10.07 -18.92 -1.73
C GLN A 105 -10.38 -19.51 -0.37
N ASN A 106 -11.43 -20.33 -0.28
CA ASN A 106 -11.92 -20.94 0.96
C ASN A 106 -12.11 -19.89 2.08
N GLY A 107 -12.69 -18.74 1.72
CA GLY A 107 -13.06 -17.67 2.64
C GLY A 107 -11.93 -16.70 3.04
N VAL A 108 -10.69 -16.92 2.60
CA VAL A 108 -9.54 -16.08 2.97
C VAL A 108 -8.86 -15.48 1.75
N LEU A 109 -8.32 -14.26 1.89
CA LEU A 109 -7.62 -13.54 0.83
C LEU A 109 -6.34 -14.27 0.40
N LYS A 110 -6.24 -14.55 -0.90
CA LYS A 110 -5.07 -15.19 -1.54
C LYS A 110 -4.32 -14.31 -2.52
N SER A 111 -4.98 -13.33 -3.12
CA SER A 111 -4.33 -12.35 -3.99
C SER A 111 -5.00 -11.00 -3.88
N LYS A 112 -4.20 -9.93 -3.91
CA LYS A 112 -4.66 -8.54 -4.05
C LYS A 112 -3.87 -7.85 -5.14
N GLN A 113 -4.54 -6.98 -5.89
CA GLN A 113 -3.94 -6.15 -6.92
C GLN A 113 -4.55 -4.75 -6.91
N ILE A 114 -3.73 -3.74 -7.21
CA ILE A 114 -4.18 -2.38 -7.48
C ILE A 114 -3.64 -1.90 -8.84
N MET A 115 -4.53 -1.30 -9.63
CA MET A 115 -4.22 -0.68 -10.92
C MET A 115 -4.56 0.82 -10.90
N GLY A 116 -4.07 1.57 -11.88
CA GLY A 116 -4.35 3.00 -12.02
C GLY A 116 -3.62 3.90 -11.02
N THR A 117 -2.71 3.34 -10.20
CA THR A 117 -1.87 4.12 -9.30
C THR A 117 -0.68 4.70 -10.05
N THR A 118 -0.42 5.98 -9.83
CA THR A 118 0.70 6.70 -10.45
C THR A 118 1.55 7.38 -9.39
N SER A 119 1.96 6.61 -8.39
CA SER A 119 2.93 7.13 -7.42
C SER A 119 4.21 7.48 -8.15
N LYS A 120 4.61 8.75 -8.04
CA LYS A 120 5.80 9.31 -8.68
C LYS A 120 6.94 9.27 -7.69
N ALA A 121 8.15 9.08 -8.21
CA ALA A 121 9.36 9.19 -7.42
C ALA A 121 9.40 10.53 -6.63
N PRO A 122 9.94 10.52 -5.40
CA PRO A 122 10.17 11.75 -4.65
C PRO A 122 10.97 12.78 -5.45
N LYS A 123 10.79 14.07 -5.14
CA LYS A 123 11.51 15.15 -5.83
C LYS A 123 13.02 14.90 -5.81
N GLY A 124 13.66 14.91 -6.99
CA GLY A 124 15.10 14.69 -7.14
C GLY A 124 15.53 13.21 -7.09
N LYS A 125 14.58 12.27 -7.02
CA LYS A 125 14.84 10.84 -7.17
C LYS A 125 14.28 10.36 -8.50
N GLU A 126 15.04 9.50 -9.17
CA GLU A 126 14.65 8.82 -10.39
C GLU A 126 15.23 7.41 -10.39
N VAL A 127 14.52 6.49 -11.07
CA VAL A 127 15.08 5.22 -11.51
C VAL A 127 15.77 5.42 -12.86
N THR A 128 16.96 4.85 -13.03
CA THR A 128 17.80 4.99 -14.23
C THR A 128 18.20 3.62 -14.73
N MET A 129 18.70 3.54 -15.96
CA MET A 129 19.21 2.30 -16.54
C MET A 129 20.41 1.77 -15.74
N ASP A 130 21.28 2.66 -15.26
CA ASP A 130 22.42 2.28 -14.40
C ASP A 130 21.98 1.62 -13.08
N LYS A 131 20.95 2.17 -12.43
CA LYS A 131 20.38 1.58 -11.21
C LYS A 131 19.66 0.27 -11.52
N PHE A 132 18.93 0.22 -12.64
CA PHE A 132 18.29 -1.01 -13.10
C PHE A 132 19.32 -2.12 -13.30
N ASN A 133 20.45 -1.84 -13.94
CA ASN A 133 21.50 -2.83 -14.22
C ASN A 133 22.17 -3.40 -12.96
N GLN A 134 22.18 -2.65 -11.85
CA GLN A 134 22.70 -3.11 -10.57
C GLN A 134 21.78 -4.14 -9.88
N ILE A 135 20.48 -4.14 -10.19
CA ILE A 135 19.51 -5.06 -9.58
C ILE A 135 19.66 -6.46 -10.18
N GLN A 136 19.82 -7.46 -9.33
CA GLN A 136 19.99 -8.86 -9.72
C GLN A 136 18.95 -9.75 -9.04
N THR A 137 18.63 -10.89 -9.68
CA THR A 137 17.83 -11.96 -9.05
C THR A 137 18.46 -12.38 -7.73
N GLY A 138 17.63 -12.69 -6.74
CA GLY A 138 18.08 -13.08 -5.39
C GLY A 138 18.24 -11.91 -4.41
N MET A 139 18.31 -10.67 -4.87
CA MET A 139 18.37 -9.49 -3.99
C MET A 139 17.09 -9.34 -3.16
N SER A 140 17.21 -8.85 -1.92
CA SER A 140 16.05 -8.52 -1.11
C SER A 140 15.37 -7.22 -1.57
N TYR A 141 14.17 -6.94 -1.07
CA TYR A 141 13.54 -5.62 -1.27
C TYR A 141 14.41 -4.48 -0.75
N ASP A 142 15.08 -4.67 0.39
CA ASP A 142 15.91 -3.65 1.02
C ASP A 142 17.18 -3.37 0.21
N ASP A 143 17.78 -4.39 -0.42
CA ASP A 143 18.90 -4.21 -1.35
C ASP A 143 18.49 -3.37 -2.56
N VAL A 144 17.34 -3.71 -3.15
CA VAL A 144 16.75 -2.96 -4.27
C VAL A 144 16.45 -1.51 -3.86
N LYS A 145 15.83 -1.32 -2.69
CA LYS A 145 15.57 0.02 -2.12
C LYS A 145 16.87 0.81 -1.93
N GLY A 146 17.94 0.17 -1.48
CA GLY A 146 19.26 0.77 -1.35
C GLY A 146 19.81 1.29 -2.68
N ILE A 147 19.70 0.48 -3.74
CA ILE A 147 20.13 0.84 -5.11
C ILE A 147 19.28 1.98 -5.68
N LEU A 148 17.96 1.90 -5.55
CA LEU A 148 17.03 2.87 -6.14
C LEU A 148 17.00 4.18 -5.35
N GLY A 149 17.17 4.08 -4.03
CA GLY A 149 17.25 5.19 -3.08
C GLY A 149 15.89 5.73 -2.63
N PHE A 150 14.81 4.96 -2.82
CA PHE A 150 13.44 5.22 -2.34
C PHE A 150 12.54 3.98 -2.47
N ASP A 151 11.46 3.94 -1.67
CA ASP A 151 10.48 2.85 -1.68
C ASP A 151 9.70 2.75 -2.99
N GLY A 152 9.43 1.52 -3.41
CA GLY A 152 8.53 1.21 -4.52
C GLY A 152 7.09 1.11 -4.05
N CYS A 153 6.16 1.21 -5.00
CA CYS A 153 4.74 1.05 -4.71
C CYS A 153 4.29 -0.37 -5.02
N LEU A 154 3.80 -1.06 -3.99
CA LEU A 154 3.17 -2.38 -4.11
C LEU A 154 1.98 -2.27 -5.07
N SER A 155 1.96 -3.10 -6.11
CA SER A 155 0.84 -3.22 -7.05
C SER A 155 0.12 -4.56 -6.93
N SER A 156 0.80 -5.61 -6.49
CA SER A 156 0.23 -6.94 -6.32
C SER A 156 0.91 -7.72 -5.20
N GLU A 157 0.14 -8.50 -4.46
CA GLU A 157 0.62 -9.48 -3.48
C GLU A 157 -0.23 -10.74 -3.58
N THR A 158 0.43 -11.88 -3.75
CA THR A 158 -0.22 -13.19 -3.90
C THR A 158 0.44 -14.20 -2.97
N LYS A 159 -0.38 -14.95 -2.24
CA LYS A 159 0.06 -15.99 -1.32
C LYS A 159 -0.67 -17.29 -1.62
N LEU A 160 0.00 -18.16 -2.35
CA LEU A 160 -0.52 -19.46 -2.78
C LEU A 160 0.39 -20.56 -2.25
N PHE A 161 -0.20 -21.52 -1.55
CA PHE A 161 0.52 -22.63 -0.91
C PHE A 161 1.68 -22.12 -0.04
N ASN A 162 2.90 -22.55 -0.35
CA ASN A 162 4.13 -22.22 0.36
C ASN A 162 4.95 -21.12 -0.35
N SER A 163 4.33 -20.36 -1.26
CA SER A 163 5.01 -19.28 -1.97
C SER A 163 4.28 -17.94 -1.83
N ASP A 164 5.08 -16.89 -1.68
CA ASP A 164 4.67 -15.49 -1.64
C ASP A 164 5.24 -14.78 -2.88
N GLN A 165 4.42 -13.98 -3.53
CA GLN A 165 4.86 -13.14 -4.65
C GLN A 165 4.36 -11.72 -4.46
N LYS A 166 5.25 -10.74 -4.64
CA LYS A 166 4.93 -9.31 -4.59
C LYS A 166 5.45 -8.61 -5.83
N ILE A 167 4.68 -7.67 -6.37
CA ILE A 167 5.09 -6.84 -7.49
C ILE A 167 5.11 -5.38 -7.02
N PHE A 168 6.23 -4.71 -7.28
CA PHE A 168 6.43 -3.30 -6.98
C PHE A 168 6.77 -2.52 -8.22
N HIS A 169 6.33 -1.26 -8.27
CA HIS A 169 6.63 -0.33 -9.35
C HIS A 169 7.32 0.93 -8.83
N TRP A 170 8.21 1.46 -9.65
CA TRP A 170 8.82 2.78 -9.50
C TRP A 170 8.61 3.56 -10.79
N HIS A 171 8.01 4.75 -10.69
CA HIS A 171 7.73 5.61 -11.85
C HIS A 171 8.49 6.93 -11.75
N ASN A 172 9.13 7.32 -12.85
CA ASN A 172 9.75 8.62 -12.98
C ASN A 172 8.69 9.70 -13.31
N PRO A 173 8.85 10.94 -12.83
CA PRO A 173 7.89 12.02 -13.10
C PRO A 173 7.71 12.35 -14.58
N LYS A 174 8.76 12.18 -15.39
CA LYS A 174 8.81 12.49 -16.83
C LYS A 174 8.55 11.26 -17.72
N GLY A 175 7.99 10.20 -17.16
CA GLY A 175 7.83 8.91 -17.84
C GLY A 175 9.05 8.02 -17.65
N GLY A 176 8.87 6.74 -17.96
CA GLY A 176 9.80 5.68 -17.63
C GLY A 176 9.50 5.04 -16.28
N PHE A 177 9.64 3.72 -16.21
CA PHE A 177 9.33 2.96 -15.02
C PHE A 177 10.14 1.67 -14.92
N LEU A 178 10.17 1.16 -13.70
CA LEU A 178 10.70 -0.14 -13.32
C LEU A 178 9.60 -0.92 -12.61
N GLN A 179 9.46 -2.19 -12.93
CA GLN A 179 8.65 -3.14 -12.19
C GLN A 179 9.54 -4.32 -11.77
N ILE A 180 9.42 -4.72 -10.51
CA ILE A 180 10.15 -5.86 -9.96
C ILE A 180 9.15 -6.81 -9.31
N SER A 181 9.25 -8.08 -9.69
CA SER A 181 8.59 -9.19 -9.02
C SER A 181 9.55 -9.78 -7.99
N PHE A 182 9.07 -9.91 -6.77
CA PHE A 182 9.74 -10.62 -5.69
C PHE A 182 8.99 -11.92 -5.44
N LYS A 183 9.72 -13.03 -5.37
CA LYS A 183 9.19 -14.32 -4.96
C LYS A 183 9.92 -14.75 -3.70
N ASP A 184 9.16 -15.14 -2.68
CA ASP A 184 9.67 -15.61 -1.39
C ASP A 184 10.69 -14.63 -0.77
N GLY A 185 10.45 -13.32 -0.96
CA GLY A 185 11.26 -12.23 -0.41
C GLY A 185 12.46 -11.79 -1.26
N ALA A 186 12.74 -12.47 -2.38
CA ALA A 186 13.88 -12.17 -3.24
C ALA A 186 13.43 -11.75 -4.65
N VAL A 187 14.22 -10.91 -5.33
CA VAL A 187 14.00 -10.54 -6.73
C VAL A 187 13.94 -11.83 -7.55
N ASP A 188 12.81 -12.04 -8.21
CA ASP A 188 12.56 -13.15 -9.13
C ASP A 188 12.75 -12.67 -10.57
N SER A 189 12.14 -11.54 -10.90
CA SER A 189 12.20 -10.95 -12.24
C SER A 189 12.07 -9.43 -12.19
N LYS A 190 12.60 -8.75 -13.22
CA LYS A 190 12.55 -7.30 -13.36
C LYS A 190 12.22 -6.92 -14.80
N MET A 191 11.52 -5.81 -14.99
CA MET A 191 11.28 -5.21 -16.29
C MET A 191 11.37 -3.69 -16.20
N GLN A 192 11.72 -3.05 -17.31
CA GLN A 192 11.78 -1.59 -17.41
C GLN A 192 11.20 -1.10 -18.72
N SER A 193 10.79 0.16 -18.74
CA SER A 193 10.46 0.86 -19.97
C SER A 193 10.92 2.31 -19.87
N ASN A 194 11.45 2.85 -20.97
CA ASN A 194 11.82 4.26 -21.13
C ASN A 194 12.75 4.80 -20.03
N LEU A 195 13.62 3.95 -19.46
CA LEU A 195 14.71 4.42 -18.58
C LEU A 195 15.84 5.01 -19.42
N LYS A 196 16.48 6.04 -18.86
CA LYS A 196 17.71 6.64 -19.39
C LYS A 196 18.92 6.11 -18.65
#